data_AF-A0A7W3JNQ0-F1
#
_entry.id   AF-A0A7W3JNQ0-F1
#
_cell.length_a   1.000
_cell.length_b   1.000
_cell.length_c   1.000
_cell.angle_alpha   90.00
_cell.angle_beta   90.00
_cell.angle_gamma   90.00
#
_symmetry.space_group_name_H-M   'P 1'
#
loop_
_entity.id
_entity.type
_entity.pdbx_description
1 polymer ?
#
loop_
_entity_poly.entity_id
_entity_poly.type
_entity_poly.pdbx_seq_one_letter_code
_entity_poly.pdbx_strand_id
1 'polypeptide(L)'
;MMVIRVICFILMAAITPYGWYTWLFAIGAVFLPYVAVVVANVGKESDVPEREVPDRQIAAEDQEVLPQDDTPLVITITESPMNPEDPSR
;
A
#
# COMPACT_ATOMS: atom_id res chain seq x y z
N MET A 1 -10.15 -9.71 8.25
CA MET A 1 -10.88 -8.90 7.25
C MET A 1 -11.64 -9.70 6.17
N MET A 2 -11.35 -10.97 5.86
CA MET A 2 -12.17 -11.72 4.88
C MET A 2 -13.31 -12.53 5.53
N VAL A 3 -13.12 -12.97 6.77
CA VAL A 3 -14.04 -13.91 7.45
C VAL A 3 -15.46 -13.36 7.60
N ILE A 4 -15.64 -12.09 7.98
CA ILE A 4 -16.98 -11.51 8.17
C ILE A 4 -17.77 -11.42 6.85
N ARG A 5 -17.09 -11.10 5.74
CA ARG A 5 -17.69 -11.07 4.40
C ARG A 5 -18.02 -12.48 3.91
N VAL A 6 -17.15 -13.45 4.17
CA VAL A 6 -17.37 -14.87 3.85
C VAL A 6 -18.55 -15.42 4.63
N ILE A 7 -18.68 -15.11 5.92
CA ILE A 7 -19.83 -15.49 6.75
C ILE A 7 -21.13 -14.90 6.19
N CYS A 8 -21.14 -13.61 5.79
CA CYS A 8 -22.31 -13.01 5.14
C CYS A 8 -22.70 -13.70 3.82
N PHE A 9 -21.72 -14.08 3.00
CA PHE A 9 -21.97 -14.84 1.76
C PHE A 9 -22.52 -16.25 2.04
N ILE A 10 -21.98 -16.95 3.05
CA ILE A 10 -22.44 -18.27 3.46
C ILE A 10 -23.87 -18.19 4.02
N LEU A 11 -24.17 -17.19 4.86
CA LEU A 11 -25.53 -16.94 5.35
C LEU A 11 -26.49 -16.64 4.20
N MET A 12 -26.10 -15.81 3.23
CA MET A 12 -26.93 -15.54 2.05
C MET A 12 -27.15 -16.79 1.17
N ALA A 13 -26.16 -17.68 1.05
CA ALA A 13 -26.29 -18.93 0.30
C ALA A 13 -27.12 -19.99 1.05
N ALA A 14 -26.96 -20.08 2.37
CA ALA A 14 -27.69 -21.01 3.24
C ALA A 14 -29.16 -20.58 3.45
N ILE A 15 -29.45 -19.28 3.42
CA ILE A 15 -30.81 -18.72 3.31
C ILE A 15 -31.17 -18.62 1.81
N THR A 16 -31.45 -19.74 1.16
CA THR A 16 -32.03 -19.78 -0.20
C THR A 16 -33.57 -19.59 -0.13
N PRO A 17 -34.27 -19.12 -1.19
CA PRO A 17 -34.47 -17.69 -1.44
C PRO A 17 -35.95 -17.31 -1.56
N TYR A 18 -36.66 -16.94 -0.49
CA TYR A 18 -37.99 -16.27 -0.62
C TYR A 18 -38.31 -15.41 0.60
N GLY A 19 -37.54 -14.35 0.85
CA GLY A 19 -37.88 -13.47 1.95
C GLY A 19 -37.13 -12.15 1.97
N TRP A 20 -37.73 -11.19 2.66
CA TRP A 20 -37.17 -9.86 2.90
C TRP A 20 -35.79 -9.90 3.62
N TYR A 21 -35.47 -11.00 4.31
CA TYR A 21 -34.23 -11.20 5.03
C TYR A 21 -32.98 -11.30 4.14
N THR A 22 -33.08 -11.83 2.91
CA THR A 22 -31.92 -11.92 2.00
C THR A 22 -31.40 -10.53 1.63
N TRP A 23 -32.29 -9.55 1.49
CA TRP A 23 -31.93 -8.16 1.24
C TRP A 23 -31.17 -7.52 2.40
N LEU A 24 -31.53 -7.85 3.66
CA LEU A 24 -30.78 -7.38 4.83
C LEU A 24 -29.35 -7.94 4.85
N PHE A 25 -29.17 -9.23 4.56
CA PHE A 25 -27.84 -9.83 4.50
C PHE A 25 -27.01 -9.29 3.32
N ALA A 26 -27.63 -9.02 2.17
CA ALA A 26 -26.97 -8.42 1.02
C ALA A 26 -26.49 -7.00 1.32
N ILE A 27 -27.34 -6.15 1.91
CA ILE A 27 -26.97 -4.80 2.34
C ILE A 27 -25.87 -4.88 3.40
N GLY A 28 -26.01 -5.74 4.41
CA GLY A 28 -24.99 -5.96 5.43
C GLY A 28 -23.64 -6.33 4.83
N ALA A 29 -23.59 -7.23 3.85
CA ALA A 29 -22.35 -7.66 3.20
C ALA A 29 -21.59 -6.52 2.50
N VAL A 30 -22.30 -5.53 1.98
CA VAL A 30 -21.72 -4.36 1.28
C VAL A 30 -21.34 -3.24 2.26
N PHE A 31 -22.21 -2.94 3.23
CA PHE A 31 -22.02 -1.80 4.14
C PHE A 31 -21.07 -2.09 5.30
N LEU A 32 -21.10 -3.31 5.86
CA LEU A 32 -20.26 -3.70 7.00
C LEU A 32 -18.75 -3.50 6.73
N PRO A 33 -18.19 -3.82 5.55
CA PRO A 33 -16.80 -3.50 5.30
C PRO A 33 -16.49 -2.01 5.10
N TYR A 34 -17.43 -1.22 4.59
CA TYR A 34 -17.25 0.23 4.47
C TYR A 34 -17.12 0.86 5.86
N VAL A 35 -18.02 0.51 6.77
CA VAL A 35 -17.96 0.97 8.18
C VAL A 35 -16.66 0.54 8.86
N ALA A 36 -16.22 -0.70 8.64
CA ALA A 36 -14.97 -1.20 9.22
C ALA A 36 -13.74 -0.36 8.81
N VAL A 37 -13.66 0.03 7.53
CA VAL A 37 -12.56 0.87 7.03
C VAL A 37 -12.67 2.30 7.56
N VAL A 38 -13.88 2.87 7.60
CA VAL A 38 -14.11 4.21 8.15
C VAL A 38 -13.72 4.25 9.63
N VAL A 39 -14.17 3.32 10.45
CA VAL A 39 -13.79 3.26 11.89
C VAL A 39 -12.28 3.06 12.07
N ALA A 40 -11.68 2.18 11.26
CA ALA A 40 -10.24 1.95 11.31
C ALA A 40 -9.43 3.19 10.89
N ASN A 41 -9.91 3.99 9.94
CA ASN A 41 -9.16 5.13 9.41
C ASN A 41 -9.42 6.42 10.19
N VAL A 42 -10.68 6.71 10.55
CA VAL A 42 -11.07 7.93 11.28
C VAL A 42 -10.47 7.99 12.69
N GLY A 43 -10.17 6.84 13.32
CA GLY A 43 -9.56 6.79 14.65
C GLY A 43 -8.03 6.77 14.66
N LYS A 44 -7.35 6.68 13.51
CA LYS A 44 -5.89 6.44 13.43
C LYS A 44 -5.06 7.70 13.14
N GLU A 45 -5.67 8.87 13.07
CA GLU A 45 -4.95 10.14 12.89
C GLU A 45 -4.12 10.58 14.11
N SER A 46 -4.26 9.89 15.25
CA SER A 46 -3.53 10.22 16.50
C SER A 46 -2.42 9.25 16.89
N ASP A 47 -2.26 8.15 16.16
CA ASP A 47 -1.19 7.18 16.40
C ASP A 47 -0.17 7.33 15.27
N VAL A 48 0.59 8.43 15.32
CA VAL A 48 1.85 8.50 14.56
C VAL A 48 2.78 7.56 15.32
N PRO A 49 3.05 6.34 14.84
CA PRO A 49 4.05 5.50 15.48
C PRO A 49 5.33 6.31 15.55
N GLU A 50 5.96 6.34 16.73
CA GLU A 50 7.29 6.94 16.89
C GLU A 50 8.14 6.45 15.72
N ARG A 51 8.70 7.41 14.97
CA ARG A 51 9.36 7.11 13.72
C ARG A 51 10.62 6.33 14.06
N GLU A 52 10.57 5.01 13.93
CA GLU A 52 11.74 4.14 14.03
C GLU A 52 12.75 4.63 12.99
N VAL A 53 13.81 5.29 13.44
CA VAL A 53 14.83 5.84 12.56
C VAL A 53 15.59 4.63 12.02
N PRO A 54 15.57 4.36 10.70
CA PRO A 54 16.34 3.25 10.16
C PRO A 54 17.81 3.49 10.51
N ASP A 55 18.42 2.51 11.19
CA ASP A 55 19.83 2.58 11.52
C ASP A 55 20.61 2.77 10.22
N ARG A 56 21.47 3.80 10.19
CA ARG A 56 22.14 4.24 8.96
C ARG A 56 23.27 3.26 8.68
N GLN A 57 22.95 2.16 8.01
CA GLN A 57 23.90 1.07 7.72
C GLN A 57 25.06 1.50 6.81
N ILE A 58 24.96 2.66 6.16
CA ILE A 58 26.07 3.28 5.45
C ILE A 58 26.76 4.23 6.43
N ALA A 59 27.87 3.78 7.02
CA ALA A 59 28.78 4.67 7.71
C ALA A 59 29.28 5.69 6.69
N ALA A 60 28.95 6.97 6.91
CA ALA A 60 29.67 8.04 6.24
C ALA A 60 31.08 7.98 6.82
N GLU A 61 32.03 7.42 6.08
CA GLU A 61 33.43 7.73 6.33
C GLU A 61 33.56 9.25 6.28
N ASP A 62 34.24 9.85 7.25
CA ASP A 62 34.49 11.29 7.30
C ASP A 62 35.21 11.70 6.02
N GLN A 63 34.41 12.08 5.02
CA GLN A 63 34.90 12.49 3.73
C GLN A 63 35.55 13.84 3.94
N GLU A 64 36.87 13.86 3.92
CA GLU A 64 37.68 15.07 3.94
C GLU A 64 37.11 16.01 2.88
N VAL A 65 36.51 17.12 3.31
CA VAL A 65 35.80 18.07 2.46
C VAL A 65 36.84 18.75 1.56
N LEU A 66 37.08 18.16 0.40
CA LEU A 66 37.69 18.87 -0.72
C LEU A 66 36.78 20.06 -1.06
N PRO A 67 37.35 21.23 -1.43
CA PRO A 67 36.58 22.40 -1.82
C PRO A 67 35.50 21.99 -2.82
N GLN A 68 34.23 22.12 -2.44
CA GLN A 68 33.12 21.91 -3.36
C GLN A 68 33.21 23.02 -4.41
N ASP A 69 33.54 22.66 -5.64
CA ASP A 69 33.20 23.52 -6.77
C ASP A 69 31.69 23.72 -6.72
N ASP A 70 31.25 24.98 -6.57
CA ASP A 70 29.86 25.46 -6.45
C ASP A 70 28.99 25.16 -7.68
N THR A 71 29.43 24.26 -8.56
CA THR A 71 28.63 23.74 -9.64
C THR A 71 27.65 22.70 -9.09
N PRO A 72 26.33 22.88 -9.25
CA PRO A 72 25.37 21.87 -8.84
C PRO A 72 25.69 20.57 -9.58
N LEU A 73 26.03 19.52 -8.83
CA LEU A 73 26.37 18.21 -9.37
C LEU A 73 25.10 17.55 -9.93
N VAL A 74 24.74 17.92 -11.16
CA VAL A 74 23.60 17.34 -11.88
C VAL A 74 24.04 16.02 -12.50
N ILE A 75 23.73 14.92 -11.83
CA ILE A 75 23.93 13.57 -12.39
C ILE A 75 22.77 13.30 -13.35
N THR A 76 23.06 13.31 -14.65
CA THR A 76 22.08 12.95 -15.69
C THR A 76 22.24 11.48 -16.03
N ILE A 77 21.17 10.70 -15.91
CA ILE A 77 21.11 9.31 -16.35
C ILE A 77 20.39 9.28 -17.71
N THR A 78 21.10 8.90 -18.76
CA THR A 78 20.52 8.63 -20.08
C THR A 78 20.44 7.12 -20.32
N GLU A 79 19.26 6.64 -20.74
CA GLU A 79 19.11 5.26 -21.16
C GLU A 79 19.88 5.01 -22.46
N SER A 80 20.57 3.88 -22.54
CA SER A 80 21.27 3.48 -23.76
C SER A 80 20.23 3.01 -24.79
N PRO A 81 20.24 3.51 -26.05
CA PRO A 81 19.29 3.08 -27.06
C PRO A 81 19.45 1.58 -27.32
N MET A 82 18.33 0.87 -27.45
CA MET A 82 18.30 -0.54 -27.84
C MET A 82 19.01 -0.72 -29.18
N ASN A 83 20.09 -1.51 -29.22
CA ASN A 83 20.81 -1.84 -30.44
C ASN A 83 19.96 -2.83 -31.28
N PRO A 84 19.42 -2.45 -32.46
CA PRO A 84 18.63 -3.35 -33.29
C PRO A 84 19.46 -4.46 -33.96
N GLU A 85 20.80 -4.39 -33.89
CA GLU A 85 21.72 -5.37 -34.46
C GLU A 85 22.37 -6.28 -33.41
N ASP A 86 21.80 -6.41 -32.20
CA ASP A 86 22.22 -7.43 -31.23
C ASP A 86 21.42 -8.74 -31.46
N PRO A 87 21.97 -9.75 -32.15
CA PRO A 87 21.28 -11.02 -32.41
C PRO A 87 21.24 -11.96 -31.18
N SER A 88 21.75 -11.53 -30.02
CA SER A 88 21.90 -12.37 -28.82
C SER A 88 20.95 -12.04 -27.66
N ARG A 89 19.88 -11.27 -27.92
CA ARG A 89 18.74 -11.09 -27.00
C ARG A 89 17.48 -11.83 -27.46
#